data_AF-A0A432MF29-F1
#
_entry.id   AF-A0A432MF29-F1
#
_cell.length_a   1.000
_cell.length_b   1.000
_cell.length_c   1.000
_cell.angle_alpha   90.00
_cell.angle_beta   90.00
_cell.angle_gamma   90.00
#
_symmetry.space_group_name_H-M   'P 1'
#
loop_
_entity.id
_entity.type
_entity.pdbx_description
1 polymer ?
#
loop_
_entity_poly.entity_id
_entity_poly.type
_entity_poly.pdbx_seq_one_letter_code
_entity_poly.pdbx_strand_id
1 'polypeptide(L)'
;MSEPPHPDHASDTSRLSPARLLTAVGFVGLVAVILGLLWKVNNTAPAVQNENVELKQQLANMQEMLSDLKRAEQLRMEEEQVRRSDLQATGATAEETAQAVTSFEKAVAAWESTTRELLTTDAGKPLAASTEALGQFQTIWAQPRPDADAPAALRKRLDPLKAVLDKALAANDTSYAPSEDVVARLKAIGDEAKQGAETYDELNRRLAAIVSAAPQAGTEENTPTLQAALEAFERRLTAEETAAIAAAVERERKDRAEKLAREKAESERQITAAQLEAEKIRREAEVRRLADAKGEAMAQAKAEEEVRKAARQRADLERRYQAALPEIQSLLSPFITDGFTQPGRNYFEKATTKKMKVSLGRLQGGGFLEDTPQGVYKLVAAVVPNKANDRPLGSFPQTWSNNYSDPWFAPAQRAQELLRELGPVLVEKGLLEP
;
A
#
# COMPACT_ATOMS: atom_id res chain seq x y z
N MET A 1 -61.90 53.47 22.06
CA MET A 1 -61.90 52.66 23.29
C MET A 1 -60.59 51.86 23.26
N SER A 2 -59.55 52.14 24.03
CA SER A 2 -59.35 53.07 25.15
C SER A 2 -57.86 53.39 25.23
N GLU A 3 -57.53 54.64 25.51
CA GLU A 3 -56.18 55.13 25.80
C GLU A 3 -55.54 54.42 27.01
N PRO A 4 -54.21 54.24 27.03
CA PRO A 4 -53.48 53.98 28.27
C PRO A 4 -53.21 55.29 29.03
N PRO A 5 -53.33 55.31 30.37
CA PRO A 5 -53.18 56.52 31.16
C PRO A 5 -51.73 56.87 31.49
N HIS A 6 -51.50 58.19 31.59
CA HIS A 6 -50.37 58.87 32.22
C HIS A 6 -50.06 58.37 33.65
N PRO A 7 -48.77 58.40 34.06
CA PRO A 7 -48.40 58.60 35.45
C PRO A 7 -47.91 60.04 35.67
N ASP A 8 -48.69 60.78 36.46
CA ASP A 8 -48.34 62.08 37.04
C ASP A 8 -47.90 61.91 38.50
N HIS A 9 -46.86 62.67 38.87
CA HIS A 9 -46.47 63.14 40.20
C HIS A 9 -46.16 62.14 41.33
N ALA A 10 -44.90 62.16 41.82
CA ALA A 10 -44.58 62.86 43.08
C ALA A 10 -43.08 62.68 43.41
N SER A 11 -42.35 63.79 43.36
CA SER A 11 -41.05 63.98 43.99
C SER A 11 -41.22 63.98 45.50
N ASP A 12 -40.73 62.94 46.19
CA ASP A 12 -40.62 62.93 47.66
C ASP A 12 -39.18 63.23 48.08
N THR A 13 -38.87 64.53 48.09
CA THR A 13 -37.69 65.11 48.73
C THR A 13 -38.08 65.57 50.14
N SER A 14 -37.99 64.73 51.18
CA SER A 14 -37.97 65.25 52.57
C SER A 14 -37.74 64.22 53.68
N ARG A 15 -36.50 63.75 53.92
CA ARG A 15 -36.04 63.36 55.28
C ARG A 15 -34.56 63.67 55.50
N LEU A 16 -34.24 64.96 55.57
CA LEU A 16 -33.04 65.43 56.25
C LEU A 16 -33.32 65.46 57.76
N SER A 17 -32.63 64.61 58.52
CA SER A 17 -32.68 64.61 59.98
C SER A 17 -32.03 65.88 60.56
N PRO A 18 -32.65 66.56 61.53
CA PRO A 18 -32.09 67.73 62.17
C PRO A 18 -31.11 67.32 63.29
N ALA A 19 -29.83 67.12 62.94
CA ALA A 19 -28.76 66.94 63.92
C ALA A 19 -27.42 67.54 63.46
N ARG A 20 -27.46 68.66 62.72
CA ARG A 20 -26.27 69.46 62.39
C ARG A 20 -26.56 70.95 62.54
N LEU A 21 -26.70 71.38 63.79
CA LEU A 21 -26.79 72.81 64.12
C LEU A 21 -26.27 73.02 65.55
N LEU A 22 -25.00 72.67 65.81
CA LEU A 22 -24.31 73.04 67.06
C LEU A 22 -22.78 72.89 67.02
N THR A 23 -22.11 73.31 65.94
CA THR A 23 -20.64 73.50 65.93
C THR A 23 -20.21 74.62 64.98
N ALA A 24 -20.79 75.81 65.13
CA ALA A 24 -20.34 77.01 64.41
C ALA A 24 -19.96 78.20 65.33
N VAL A 25 -19.98 78.01 66.66
CA VAL A 25 -19.59 79.07 67.62
C VAL A 25 -18.21 78.81 68.26
N GLY A 26 -17.63 77.61 68.10
CA GLY A 26 -16.31 77.29 68.66
C GLY A 26 -15.09 77.62 67.79
N PHE A 27 -15.27 77.81 66.47
CA PHE A 27 -14.13 77.89 65.54
C PHE A 27 -13.56 79.31 65.37
N VAL A 28 -14.34 80.36 65.62
CA VAL A 28 -13.87 81.75 65.51
C VAL A 28 -13.01 82.15 66.72
N GLY A 29 -13.25 81.56 67.90
CA GLY A 29 -12.45 81.82 69.11
C GLY A 29 -11.04 81.22 69.05
N LEU A 30 -10.89 80.03 68.45
CA LEU A 30 -9.60 79.33 68.40
C LEU A 30 -8.61 80.00 67.43
N VAL A 31 -9.11 80.53 66.30
CA VAL A 31 -8.28 81.22 65.30
C VAL A 31 -7.70 82.54 65.85
N ALA A 32 -8.46 83.28 66.68
CA ALA A 32 -7.97 84.51 67.31
C ALA A 32 -6.87 84.26 68.36
N VAL A 33 -6.94 83.15 69.09
CA VAL A 33 -5.91 82.75 70.07
C VAL A 33 -4.63 82.27 69.38
N ILE A 34 -4.74 81.53 68.27
CA ILE A 34 -3.59 81.07 67.50
C ILE A 34 -2.83 82.25 66.86
N LEU A 35 -3.55 83.25 66.33
CA LEU A 35 -2.92 84.46 65.78
C LEU A 35 -2.20 85.30 66.85
N GLY A 36 -2.74 85.38 68.08
CA GLY A 36 -2.09 86.06 69.20
C GLY A 36 -0.81 85.37 69.70
N LEU A 37 -0.78 84.04 69.66
CA LEU A 37 0.41 83.27 70.05
C LEU A 37 1.52 83.31 68.99
N LEU A 38 1.17 83.33 67.70
CA LEU A 38 2.13 83.44 66.60
C LEU A 38 2.91 84.77 66.62
N TRP A 39 2.29 85.87 67.06
CA TRP A 39 2.97 87.16 67.18
C TRP A 39 4.04 87.17 68.29
N LYS A 40 3.81 86.46 69.40
CA LYS A 40 4.70 86.48 70.56
C LYS A 40 5.93 85.58 70.40
N VAL A 41 5.82 84.52 69.59
CA VAL A 41 6.89 83.54 69.37
C VAL A 41 7.99 84.09 68.43
N ASN A 42 7.69 85.08 67.59
CA ASN A 42 8.66 85.61 66.62
C ASN A 42 9.80 86.46 67.24
N ASN A 43 9.85 86.60 68.58
CA ASN A 43 10.76 87.52 69.29
C ASN A 43 11.64 86.86 70.39
N THR A 44 11.86 85.54 70.38
CA THR A 44 12.65 84.87 71.45
C THR A 44 13.82 83.99 70.98
N ALA A 45 14.83 83.92 71.85
CA ALA A 45 16.24 83.54 71.70
C ALA A 45 16.55 82.12 71.13
N PRO A 46 17.76 81.89 70.57
CA PRO A 46 18.13 80.68 69.81
C PRO A 46 18.10 79.34 70.59
N ALA A 47 18.14 79.32 71.93
CA ALA A 47 18.01 78.06 72.69
C ALA A 47 16.57 77.49 72.66
N VAL A 48 15.56 78.37 72.61
CA VAL A 48 14.15 77.98 72.46
C VAL A 48 13.86 77.49 71.03
N GLN A 49 14.71 77.84 70.06
CA GLN A 49 14.58 77.37 68.69
C GLN A 49 14.88 75.88 68.57
N ASN A 50 15.85 75.33 69.32
CA ASN A 50 16.19 73.91 69.25
C ASN A 50 15.11 73.00 69.89
N GLU A 51 14.58 73.34 71.06
CA GLU A 51 13.44 72.61 71.66
C GLU A 51 12.16 72.73 70.81
N ASN A 52 11.97 73.88 70.14
CA ASN A 52 10.89 74.01 69.17
C ASN A 52 11.06 73.09 67.96
N VAL A 53 12.30 72.82 67.52
CA VAL A 53 12.54 71.89 66.41
C VAL A 53 12.17 70.47 66.81
N GLU A 54 12.54 70.01 68.02
CA GLU A 54 12.20 68.68 68.51
C GLU A 54 10.68 68.50 68.72
N LEU A 55 10.00 69.49 69.32
CA LEU A 55 8.54 69.46 69.49
C LEU A 55 7.80 69.51 68.15
N LYS A 56 8.28 70.31 67.19
CA LYS A 56 7.72 70.32 65.82
C LYS A 56 7.90 68.97 65.15
N GLN A 57 9.03 68.30 65.38
CA GLN A 57 9.28 66.98 64.81
C GLN A 57 8.39 65.91 65.46
N GLN A 58 8.18 65.95 66.79
CA GLN A 58 7.23 65.07 67.47
C GLN A 58 5.78 65.29 67.00
N LEU A 59 5.37 66.55 66.81
CA LEU A 59 4.04 66.87 66.28
C LEU A 59 3.89 66.40 64.83
N ALA A 60 4.91 66.56 63.99
CA ALA A 60 4.92 66.04 62.62
C ALA A 60 4.78 64.51 62.61
N ASN A 61 5.56 63.80 63.43
CA ASN A 61 5.48 62.34 63.54
C ASN A 61 4.09 61.86 64.04
N MET A 62 3.49 62.57 65.00
CA MET A 62 2.16 62.22 65.51
C MET A 62 1.06 62.53 64.49
N GLN A 63 1.20 63.62 63.72
CA GLN A 63 0.29 63.94 62.62
C GLN A 63 0.38 62.89 61.51
N GLU A 64 1.59 62.44 61.18
CA GLU A 64 1.84 61.35 60.22
C GLU A 64 1.18 60.05 60.71
N MET A 65 1.42 59.64 61.96
CA MET A 65 0.81 58.45 62.57
C MET A 65 -0.72 58.50 62.58
N LEU A 66 -1.32 59.65 62.91
CA LEU A 66 -2.79 59.81 62.85
C LEU A 66 -3.31 59.75 61.41
N SER A 67 -2.55 60.28 60.44
CA SER A 67 -2.93 60.20 59.03
C SER A 67 -2.85 58.76 58.51
N ASP A 68 -1.86 57.99 58.93
CA ASP A 68 -1.69 56.59 58.58
C ASP A 68 -2.75 55.71 59.26
N LEU A 69 -3.10 55.99 60.52
CA LEU A 69 -4.18 55.29 61.21
C LEU A 69 -5.54 55.56 60.55
N LYS A 70 -5.81 56.81 60.14
CA LYS A 70 -7.02 57.14 59.37
C LYS A 70 -7.04 56.46 58.01
N ARG A 71 -5.91 56.41 57.29
CA ARG A 71 -5.80 55.67 56.03
C ARG A 71 -6.03 54.17 56.24
N ALA A 72 -5.46 53.58 57.29
CA ALA A 72 -5.66 52.17 57.63
C ALA A 72 -7.12 51.87 58.01
N GLU A 73 -7.77 52.76 58.78
CA GLU A 73 -9.19 52.62 59.11
C GLU A 73 -10.08 52.75 57.88
N GLN A 74 -9.78 53.71 56.99
CA GLN A 74 -10.49 53.86 55.73
C GLN A 74 -10.34 52.63 54.84
N LEU A 75 -9.12 52.11 54.67
CA LEU A 75 -8.86 50.88 53.93
C LEU A 75 -9.62 49.70 54.53
N ARG A 76 -9.67 49.58 55.86
CA ARG A 76 -10.44 48.53 56.53
C ARG A 76 -11.94 48.64 56.26
N MET A 77 -12.50 49.85 56.29
CA MET A 77 -13.91 50.08 55.95
C MET A 77 -14.21 49.76 54.48
N GLU A 78 -13.32 50.13 53.56
CA GLU A 78 -13.43 49.81 52.14
C GLU A 78 -13.37 48.28 51.91
N GLU A 79 -12.42 47.58 52.55
CA GLU A 79 -12.32 46.12 52.50
C GLU A 79 -13.54 45.41 53.10
N GLU A 80 -14.09 45.90 54.21
CA GLU A 80 -15.33 45.36 54.80
C GLU A 80 -16.53 45.59 53.88
N GLN A 81 -16.61 46.75 53.23
CA GLN A 81 -17.66 47.07 52.27
C GLN A 81 -17.57 46.18 51.02
N VAL A 82 -16.37 45.95 50.48
CA VAL A 82 -16.13 45.03 49.37
C VAL A 82 -16.55 43.61 49.75
N ARG A 83 -16.10 43.10 50.90
CA ARG A 83 -16.49 41.76 51.40
C ARG A 83 -18.00 41.61 51.54
N ARG A 84 -18.68 42.63 52.07
CA ARG A 84 -20.14 42.62 52.21
C ARG A 84 -20.83 42.60 50.84
N SER A 85 -20.34 43.38 49.89
CA SER A 85 -20.84 43.40 48.51
C SER A 85 -20.65 42.04 47.84
N ASP A 86 -19.49 41.43 47.99
CA ASP A 86 -19.16 40.12 47.42
C ASP A 86 -20.02 39.00 48.02
N LEU A 87 -20.25 39.05 49.35
CA LEU A 87 -21.15 38.12 50.03
C LEU A 87 -22.58 38.24 49.53
N GLN A 88 -23.09 39.46 49.34
CA GLN A 88 -24.42 39.70 48.79
C GLN A 88 -24.55 39.22 47.34
N ALA A 89 -23.56 39.51 46.49
CA ALA A 89 -23.53 39.05 45.10
C ALA A 89 -23.45 37.52 44.99
N THR A 90 -22.66 36.88 45.85
CA THR A 90 -22.56 35.42 45.93
C THR A 90 -23.87 34.80 46.43
N GLY A 91 -24.52 35.43 47.42
CA GLY A 91 -25.85 35.06 47.87
C GLY A 91 -26.90 35.09 46.77
N ALA A 92 -26.94 36.16 45.98
CA ALA A 92 -27.82 36.28 44.82
C ALA A 92 -27.55 35.19 43.77
N THR A 93 -26.27 34.88 43.53
CA THR A 93 -25.87 33.78 42.61
C THR A 93 -26.36 32.41 43.14
N ALA A 94 -26.29 32.17 44.46
CA ALA A 94 -26.78 30.94 45.05
C ALA A 94 -28.31 30.81 44.94
N GLU A 95 -29.04 31.91 45.09
CA GLU A 95 -30.49 31.94 44.92
C GLU A 95 -30.90 31.72 43.46
N GLU A 96 -30.23 32.35 42.51
CA GLU A 96 -30.43 32.10 41.07
C GLU A 96 -30.15 30.63 40.73
N THR A 97 -29.08 30.05 41.29
CA THR A 97 -28.74 28.64 41.13
C THR A 97 -29.83 27.74 41.70
N ALA A 98 -30.40 28.07 42.87
CA ALA A 98 -31.50 27.32 43.47
C ALA A 98 -32.79 27.36 42.61
N GLN A 99 -33.08 28.51 42.02
CA GLN A 99 -34.19 28.67 41.06
C GLN A 99 -33.94 27.84 39.80
N ALA A 100 -32.73 27.85 39.25
CA ALA A 100 -32.37 27.03 38.09
C ALA A 100 -32.56 25.52 38.36
N VAL A 101 -32.10 25.01 39.50
CA VAL A 101 -32.31 23.60 39.90
C VAL A 101 -33.81 23.28 40.04
N THR A 102 -34.60 24.20 40.60
CA THR A 102 -36.06 24.03 40.71
C THR A 102 -36.75 24.01 39.35
N SER A 103 -36.33 24.85 38.41
CA SER A 103 -36.84 24.85 37.03
C SER A 103 -36.50 23.54 36.33
N PHE A 104 -35.28 23.03 36.53
CA PHE A 104 -34.87 21.74 35.97
C PHE A 104 -35.72 20.59 36.52
N GLU A 105 -35.97 20.53 37.83
CA GLU A 105 -36.88 19.54 38.42
C GLU A 105 -38.29 19.59 37.83
N LYS A 106 -38.84 20.80 37.65
CA LYS A 106 -40.18 20.98 37.06
C LYS A 106 -40.22 20.50 35.61
N ALA A 107 -39.17 20.79 34.82
CA ALA A 107 -39.09 20.37 33.43
C ALA A 107 -39.02 18.83 33.31
N VAL A 108 -38.23 18.17 34.19
CA VAL A 108 -38.18 16.69 34.29
C VAL A 108 -39.55 16.12 34.67
N ALA A 109 -40.18 16.64 35.72
CA ALA A 109 -41.49 16.17 36.16
C ALA A 109 -42.58 16.34 35.08
N ALA A 110 -42.57 17.46 34.36
CA ALA A 110 -43.47 17.71 33.24
C ALA A 110 -43.27 16.70 32.12
N TRP A 111 -42.01 16.38 31.78
CA TRP A 111 -41.68 15.38 30.78
C TRP A 111 -42.14 13.98 31.18
N GLU A 112 -41.83 13.54 32.40
CA GLU A 112 -42.26 12.22 32.90
C GLU A 112 -43.78 12.09 32.96
N SER A 113 -44.48 13.13 33.42
CA SER A 113 -45.94 13.14 33.47
C SER A 113 -46.54 13.04 32.08
N THR A 114 -46.12 13.93 31.16
CA THR A 114 -46.65 13.99 29.79
C THR A 114 -46.39 12.69 29.05
N THR A 115 -45.18 12.15 29.16
CA THR A 115 -44.80 10.93 28.44
C THR A 115 -45.47 9.69 29.01
N ARG A 116 -45.60 9.58 30.33
CA ARG A 116 -46.38 8.50 30.96
C ARG A 116 -47.84 8.54 30.53
N GLU A 117 -48.44 9.72 30.51
CA GLU A 117 -49.82 9.92 30.05
C GLU A 117 -49.98 9.49 28.59
N LEU A 118 -49.11 9.96 27.69
CA LEU A 118 -49.15 9.57 26.28
C LEU A 118 -48.93 8.07 26.08
N LEU A 119 -48.02 7.44 26.83
CA LEU A 119 -47.71 6.02 26.65
C LEU A 119 -48.87 5.10 27.10
N THR A 120 -49.54 5.45 28.19
CA THR A 120 -50.45 4.54 28.91
C THR A 120 -51.93 4.85 28.74
N THR A 121 -52.29 6.04 28.29
CA THR A 121 -53.69 6.49 28.20
C THR A 121 -54.14 6.72 26.76
N ASP A 122 -55.41 7.07 26.60
CA ASP A 122 -56.02 7.41 25.31
C ASP A 122 -55.40 8.67 24.67
N ALA A 123 -54.71 9.52 25.44
CA ALA A 123 -54.03 10.71 24.92
C ALA A 123 -52.97 10.39 23.86
N GLY A 124 -52.37 9.19 23.91
CA GLY A 124 -51.39 8.72 22.93
C GLY A 124 -51.97 8.05 21.69
N LYS A 125 -53.27 7.73 21.64
CA LYS A 125 -53.89 7.02 20.50
C LYS A 125 -53.74 7.77 19.16
N PRO A 126 -53.87 9.11 19.09
CA PRO A 126 -53.62 9.84 17.83
C PRO A 126 -52.18 9.69 17.31
N LEU A 127 -51.19 9.67 18.22
CA LEU A 127 -49.79 9.42 17.87
C LEU A 127 -49.59 7.98 17.39
N ALA A 128 -50.22 7.02 18.06
CA ALA A 128 -50.18 5.60 17.71
C ALA A 128 -50.77 5.31 16.32
N ALA A 129 -51.82 6.05 15.93
CA ALA A 129 -52.50 5.88 14.64
C ALA A 129 -51.72 6.45 13.45
N SER A 130 -50.79 7.40 13.67
CA SER A 130 -49.99 8.03 12.62
C SER A 130 -48.57 7.47 12.62
N THR A 131 -48.17 6.76 11.55
CA THR A 131 -46.80 6.23 11.42
C THR A 131 -45.75 7.34 11.43
N GLU A 132 -46.06 8.51 10.87
CA GLU A 132 -45.17 9.67 10.89
C GLU A 132 -45.01 10.23 12.31
N ALA A 133 -46.11 10.45 13.03
CA ALA A 133 -46.07 10.97 14.39
C ALA A 133 -45.39 9.98 15.37
N LEU A 134 -45.62 8.67 15.17
CA LEU A 134 -44.96 7.61 15.92
C LEU A 134 -43.44 7.63 15.73
N GLY A 135 -42.96 7.79 14.48
CA GLY A 135 -41.54 7.91 14.18
C GLY A 135 -40.91 9.19 14.76
N GLN A 136 -41.62 10.31 14.70
CA GLN A 136 -41.17 11.57 15.33
C GLN A 136 -41.12 11.44 16.86
N PHE A 137 -42.14 10.84 17.49
CA PHE A 137 -42.14 10.57 18.93
C PHE A 137 -40.96 9.67 19.32
N GLN A 138 -40.72 8.58 18.60
CA GLN A 138 -39.58 7.69 18.86
C GLN A 138 -38.24 8.43 18.74
N THR A 139 -38.11 9.32 17.76
CA THR A 139 -36.91 10.14 17.58
C THR A 139 -36.66 11.05 18.78
N ILE A 140 -37.70 11.72 19.29
CA ILE A 140 -37.59 12.55 20.51
C ILE A 140 -37.29 11.66 21.73
N TRP A 141 -37.98 10.53 21.85
CA TRP A 141 -37.83 9.60 22.97
C TRP A 141 -36.43 9.01 23.07
N ALA A 142 -35.80 8.74 21.92
CA ALA A 142 -34.43 8.25 21.82
C ALA A 142 -33.36 9.34 21.96
N GLN A 143 -33.74 10.62 21.96
CA GLN A 143 -32.78 11.72 22.07
C GLN A 143 -32.05 11.66 23.43
N PRO A 144 -30.70 11.76 23.46
CA PRO A 144 -29.94 11.84 24.69
C PRO A 144 -30.41 13.02 25.55
N ARG A 145 -30.61 12.77 26.85
CA ARG A 145 -31.05 13.77 27.83
C ARG A 145 -30.35 13.53 29.17
N PRO A 146 -30.21 14.55 30.02
CA PRO A 146 -29.72 14.36 31.38
C PRO A 146 -30.58 13.38 32.17
N ASP A 147 -29.97 12.66 33.11
CA ASP A 147 -30.68 11.72 33.98
C ASP A 147 -31.80 12.42 34.77
N ALA A 148 -32.92 11.73 34.97
CA ALA A 148 -34.06 12.27 35.70
C ALA A 148 -33.72 12.61 37.18
N ASP A 149 -32.73 11.93 37.75
CA ASP A 149 -32.23 12.17 39.11
C ASP A 149 -31.19 13.30 39.20
N ALA A 150 -30.74 13.85 38.06
CA ALA A 150 -29.71 14.90 38.02
C ALA A 150 -30.09 16.15 38.83
N PRO A 151 -31.33 16.68 38.78
CA PRO A 151 -31.69 17.84 39.59
C PRO A 151 -31.57 17.59 41.10
N ALA A 152 -31.92 16.38 41.58
CA ALA A 152 -31.76 16.01 42.98
C ALA A 152 -30.28 15.92 43.39
N ALA A 153 -29.42 15.42 42.50
CA ALA A 153 -27.97 15.41 42.69
C ALA A 153 -27.39 16.84 42.76
N LEU A 154 -27.87 17.75 41.91
CA LEU A 154 -27.48 19.16 41.91
C LEU A 154 -27.93 19.87 43.19
N ARG A 155 -29.16 19.62 43.64
CA ARG A 155 -29.66 20.13 44.92
C ARG A 155 -28.79 19.71 46.09
N LYS A 156 -28.43 18.41 46.16
CA LYS A 156 -27.54 17.88 47.20
C LYS A 156 -26.16 18.56 47.21
N ARG A 157 -25.66 19.02 46.05
CA ARG A 157 -24.40 19.79 45.94
C ARG A 157 -24.59 21.27 46.33
N LEU A 158 -25.75 21.85 46.02
CA LEU A 158 -26.07 23.25 46.27
C LEU A 158 -26.36 23.54 47.75
N ASP A 159 -27.17 22.69 48.40
CA ASP A 159 -27.70 22.97 49.74
C ASP A 159 -26.62 23.30 50.79
N PRO A 160 -25.48 22.57 50.87
CA PRO A 160 -24.41 22.90 51.82
C PRO A 160 -23.76 24.27 51.55
N LEU A 161 -23.57 24.63 50.28
CA LEU A 161 -22.98 25.91 49.88
C LEU A 161 -23.93 27.07 50.23
N LYS A 162 -25.22 26.90 49.89
CA LYS A 162 -26.26 27.88 50.19
C LYS A 162 -26.43 28.07 51.70
N ALA A 163 -26.43 27.00 52.49
CA ALA A 163 -26.59 27.07 53.94
C ALA A 163 -25.47 27.89 54.62
N VAL A 164 -24.22 27.77 54.15
CA VAL A 164 -23.10 28.58 54.66
C VAL A 164 -23.29 30.06 54.30
N LEU A 165 -23.70 30.35 53.06
CA LEU A 165 -23.93 31.72 52.59
C LEU A 165 -25.12 32.38 53.29
N ASP A 166 -26.24 31.68 53.41
CA ASP A 166 -27.44 32.16 54.11
C ASP A 166 -27.12 32.50 55.57
N LYS A 167 -26.31 31.67 56.25
CA LYS A 167 -25.85 31.94 57.62
C LYS A 167 -24.97 33.18 57.70
N ALA A 168 -24.00 33.33 56.80
CA ALA A 168 -23.12 34.50 56.76
C ALA A 168 -23.90 35.79 56.46
N LEU A 169 -24.86 35.73 55.53
CA LEU A 169 -25.75 36.85 55.18
C LEU A 169 -26.65 37.25 56.34
N ALA A 170 -27.29 36.27 57.01
CA ALA A 170 -28.17 36.53 58.15
C ALA A 170 -27.42 37.14 59.35
N ALA A 171 -26.16 36.75 59.56
CA ALA A 171 -25.30 37.31 60.59
C ALA A 171 -24.67 38.66 60.18
N ASN A 172 -24.80 39.07 58.91
CA ASN A 172 -24.04 40.17 58.31
C ASN A 172 -22.53 40.06 58.63
N ASP A 173 -22.00 38.83 58.52
CA ASP A 173 -20.65 38.49 58.92
C ASP A 173 -19.62 39.01 57.91
N THR A 174 -19.08 40.19 58.18
CA THR A 174 -18.05 40.82 57.34
C THR A 174 -16.71 40.09 57.40
N SER A 175 -16.51 39.14 58.33
CA SER A 175 -15.30 38.32 58.41
C SER A 175 -15.29 37.19 57.38
N TYR A 176 -16.45 36.79 56.87
CA TYR A 176 -16.57 35.78 55.83
C TYR A 176 -16.48 36.41 54.44
N ALA A 177 -15.44 36.03 53.69
CA ALA A 177 -15.30 36.33 52.27
C ALA A 177 -15.52 35.03 51.47
N PRO A 178 -16.54 34.94 50.60
CA PRO A 178 -16.71 33.78 49.73
C PRO A 178 -15.46 33.56 48.89
N SER A 179 -14.95 32.33 48.87
CA SER A 179 -13.82 32.01 48.00
C SER A 179 -14.24 31.98 46.53
N GLU A 180 -13.31 32.25 45.62
CA GLU A 180 -13.54 32.11 44.17
C GLU A 180 -14.03 30.71 43.80
N ASP A 181 -13.57 29.67 44.50
CA ASP A 181 -14.03 28.28 44.32
C ASP A 181 -15.52 28.10 44.67
N VAL A 182 -16.03 28.73 45.74
CA VAL A 182 -17.46 28.67 46.07
C VAL A 182 -18.29 29.32 44.97
N VAL A 183 -17.86 30.49 44.48
CA VAL A 183 -18.54 31.20 43.40
C VAL A 183 -18.53 30.37 42.11
N ALA A 184 -17.38 29.79 41.76
CA ALA A 184 -17.23 28.95 40.58
C ALA A 184 -18.11 27.69 40.64
N ARG A 185 -18.19 27.04 41.81
CA ARG A 185 -19.05 25.86 42.02
C ARG A 185 -20.53 26.20 41.91
N LEU A 186 -20.97 27.32 42.46
CA LEU A 186 -22.36 27.77 42.33
C LEU A 186 -22.71 28.00 40.87
N LYS A 187 -21.87 28.73 40.13
CA LYS A 187 -22.06 28.96 38.69
C LYS A 187 -22.12 27.66 37.89
N ALA A 188 -21.18 26.74 38.13
CA ALA A 188 -21.18 25.45 37.45
C ALA A 188 -22.46 24.64 37.71
N ILE A 189 -22.97 24.62 38.95
CA ILE A 189 -24.25 23.97 39.27
C ILE A 189 -25.41 24.68 38.57
N GLY A 190 -25.40 26.02 38.55
CA GLY A 190 -26.43 26.84 37.90
C GLY A 190 -26.47 26.62 36.39
N ASP A 191 -25.33 26.58 35.73
CA ASP A 191 -25.20 26.35 34.30
C ASP A 191 -25.65 24.93 33.92
N GLU A 192 -25.23 23.91 34.70
CA GLU A 192 -25.66 22.52 34.53
C GLU A 192 -27.19 22.38 34.68
N ALA A 193 -27.77 23.07 35.68
CA ALA A 193 -29.21 23.08 35.89
C ALA A 193 -29.99 23.79 34.77
N LYS A 194 -29.50 24.96 34.31
CA LYS A 194 -30.11 25.71 33.20
C LYS A 194 -30.11 24.89 31.92
N GLN A 195 -28.97 24.31 31.55
CA GLN A 195 -28.85 23.47 30.36
C GLN A 195 -29.77 22.25 30.44
N GLY A 196 -29.86 21.62 31.62
CA GLY A 196 -30.78 20.52 31.86
C GLY A 196 -32.25 20.93 31.67
N ALA A 197 -32.66 22.02 32.30
CA ALA A 197 -34.01 22.57 32.17
C ALA A 197 -34.36 22.89 30.70
N GLU A 198 -33.49 23.61 29.99
CA GLU A 198 -33.67 23.98 28.58
C GLU A 198 -33.82 22.75 27.68
N THR A 199 -33.05 21.69 27.95
CA THR A 199 -33.13 20.43 27.19
C THR A 199 -34.52 19.79 27.36
N TYR A 200 -35.00 19.66 28.60
CA TYR A 200 -36.31 19.08 28.88
C TYR A 200 -37.47 19.96 28.38
N ASP A 201 -37.36 21.28 28.51
CA ASP A 201 -38.35 22.22 28.00
C ASP A 201 -38.47 22.14 26.47
N GLU A 202 -37.34 22.06 25.77
CA GLU A 202 -37.33 21.87 24.32
C GLU A 202 -37.97 20.54 23.91
N LEU A 203 -37.66 19.44 24.61
CA LEU A 203 -38.28 18.15 24.36
C LEU A 203 -39.80 18.20 24.62
N ASN A 204 -40.25 18.84 25.70
CA ASN A 204 -41.66 19.04 26.01
C ASN A 204 -42.37 19.89 24.92
N ARG A 205 -41.75 20.96 24.44
CA ARG A 205 -42.30 21.79 23.35
C ARG A 205 -42.45 21.00 22.06
N ARG A 206 -41.43 20.22 21.68
CA ARG A 206 -41.48 19.37 20.48
C ARG A 206 -42.54 18.28 20.62
N LEU A 207 -42.63 17.65 21.79
CA LEU A 207 -43.65 16.65 22.08
C LEU A 207 -45.06 17.24 21.96
N ALA A 208 -45.30 18.41 22.57
CA ALA A 208 -46.57 19.12 22.44
C ALA A 208 -46.90 19.48 20.98
N ALA A 209 -45.89 19.88 20.19
CA ALA A 209 -46.07 20.17 18.78
C ALA A 209 -46.52 18.92 18.00
N ILE A 210 -45.90 17.75 18.21
CA ILE A 210 -46.30 16.50 17.55
C ILE A 210 -47.71 16.09 17.99
N VAL A 211 -48.01 16.14 19.31
CA VAL A 211 -49.35 15.83 19.82
C VAL A 211 -50.40 16.73 19.18
N SER A 212 -50.11 18.02 19.00
CA SER A 212 -51.03 18.97 18.37
C SER A 212 -51.21 18.75 16.86
N ALA A 213 -50.16 18.30 16.17
CA ALA A 213 -50.17 18.02 14.74
C ALA A 213 -50.75 16.64 14.40
N ALA A 214 -50.86 15.75 15.39
CA ALA A 214 -51.38 14.40 15.20
C ALA A 214 -52.86 14.44 14.77
N PRO A 215 -53.24 13.68 13.73
CA PRO A 215 -54.61 13.65 13.27
C PRO A 215 -55.53 13.06 14.34
N GLN A 216 -56.55 13.83 14.73
CA GLN A 216 -57.56 13.41 15.72
C GLN A 216 -58.45 12.24 15.24
N ALA A 217 -58.40 11.91 13.95
CA ALA A 217 -59.24 10.93 13.27
C ALA A 217 -58.93 9.44 13.61
N GLY A 218 -58.13 9.16 14.64
CA GLY A 218 -57.68 7.81 15.03
C GLY A 218 -58.17 7.32 16.39
N THR A 219 -59.19 7.94 16.99
CA THR A 219 -59.73 7.58 18.31
C THR A 219 -60.81 6.49 18.25
N GLU A 220 -60.68 5.54 17.30
CA GLU A 220 -61.53 4.36 17.31
C GLU A 220 -61.26 3.52 18.59
N GLU A 221 -62.29 2.86 19.10
CA GLU A 221 -62.24 2.09 20.36
C GLU A 221 -61.14 1.01 20.35
N ASN A 222 -60.74 0.56 19.16
CA ASN A 222 -59.73 -0.49 18.95
C ASN A 222 -58.31 0.03 18.65
N THR A 223 -58.05 1.34 18.71
CA THR A 223 -56.69 1.87 18.47
C THR A 223 -55.76 1.45 19.62
N PRO A 224 -54.60 0.85 19.35
CA PRO A 224 -53.64 0.48 20.39
C PRO A 224 -53.12 1.71 21.14
N THR A 225 -52.69 1.53 22.39
CA THR A 225 -51.95 2.58 23.11
C THR A 225 -50.63 2.90 22.40
N LEU A 226 -50.08 4.09 22.65
CA LEU A 226 -48.80 4.49 22.06
C LEU A 226 -47.68 3.48 22.38
N GLN A 227 -47.66 2.95 23.62
CA GLN A 227 -46.73 1.91 23.98
C GLN A 227 -46.87 0.65 23.09
N ALA A 228 -48.08 0.14 22.92
CA ALA A 228 -48.31 -1.04 22.08
C ALA A 228 -47.97 -0.77 20.59
N ALA A 229 -48.22 0.44 20.10
CA ALA A 229 -47.85 0.85 18.75
C ALA A 229 -46.32 0.96 18.58
N LEU A 230 -45.59 1.48 19.56
CA LEU A 230 -44.12 1.51 19.56
C LEU A 230 -43.54 0.09 19.53
N GLU A 231 -44.03 -0.82 20.37
CA GLU A 231 -43.60 -2.22 20.36
C GLU A 231 -43.88 -2.89 19.01
N ALA A 232 -45.03 -2.62 18.39
CA ALA A 232 -45.36 -3.13 17.06
C ALA A 232 -44.45 -2.53 15.97
N PHE A 233 -44.13 -1.25 16.09
CA PHE A 233 -43.23 -0.54 15.17
C PHE A 233 -41.80 -1.09 15.25
N GLU A 234 -41.26 -1.33 16.44
CA GLU A 234 -39.95 -1.95 16.64
C GLU A 234 -39.90 -3.37 16.08
N ARG A 235 -40.97 -4.17 16.29
CA ARG A 235 -41.09 -5.50 15.67
C ARG A 235 -41.11 -5.43 14.15
N ARG A 236 -41.76 -4.41 13.57
CA ARG A 236 -41.77 -4.21 12.12
C ARG A 236 -40.39 -3.83 11.60
N LEU A 237 -39.71 -2.87 12.23
CA LEU A 237 -38.35 -2.47 11.83
C LEU A 237 -37.38 -3.65 11.88
N THR A 238 -37.39 -4.42 12.97
CA THR A 238 -36.54 -5.61 13.10
C THR A 238 -36.89 -6.68 12.06
N ALA A 239 -38.18 -6.87 11.72
CA ALA A 239 -38.59 -7.76 10.64
C ALA A 239 -38.12 -7.27 9.25
N GLU A 240 -38.19 -5.97 8.98
CA GLU A 240 -37.72 -5.37 7.74
C GLU A 240 -36.20 -5.47 7.59
N GLU A 241 -35.45 -5.18 8.66
CA GLU A 241 -33.99 -5.33 8.69
C GLU A 241 -33.57 -6.78 8.48
N THR A 242 -34.19 -7.73 9.18
CA THR A 242 -33.89 -9.16 9.01
C THR A 242 -34.23 -9.66 7.61
N ALA A 243 -35.34 -9.20 7.01
CA ALA A 243 -35.69 -9.50 5.62
C ALA A 243 -34.68 -8.90 4.64
N ALA A 244 -34.22 -7.67 4.85
CA ALA A 244 -33.21 -7.03 4.02
C ALA A 244 -31.85 -7.75 4.08
N ILE A 245 -31.42 -8.16 5.28
CA ILE A 245 -30.22 -8.97 5.47
C ILE A 245 -30.36 -10.32 4.75
N ALA A 246 -31.48 -11.02 4.92
CA ALA A 246 -31.73 -12.30 4.24
C ALA A 246 -31.70 -12.15 2.71
N ALA A 247 -32.30 -11.09 2.17
CA ALA A 247 -32.27 -10.80 0.74
C ALA A 247 -30.86 -10.48 0.23
N ALA A 248 -30.04 -9.75 1.01
CA ALA A 248 -28.65 -9.46 0.67
C ALA A 248 -27.79 -10.73 0.65
N VAL A 249 -27.92 -11.59 1.67
CA VAL A 249 -27.21 -12.88 1.75
C VAL A 249 -27.55 -13.78 0.56
N GLU A 250 -28.83 -13.85 0.18
CA GLU A 250 -29.24 -14.68 -0.96
C GLU A 250 -28.73 -14.13 -2.30
N ARG A 251 -28.68 -12.81 -2.49
CA ARG A 251 -28.04 -12.20 -3.67
C ARG A 251 -26.55 -12.56 -3.73
N GLU A 252 -25.84 -12.39 -2.63
CA GLU A 252 -24.42 -12.71 -2.56
C GLU A 252 -24.15 -14.20 -2.83
N ARG A 253 -25.01 -15.09 -2.33
CA ARG A 253 -24.93 -16.53 -2.60
C ARG A 253 -25.08 -16.83 -4.10
N LYS A 254 -26.04 -16.20 -4.78
CA LYS A 254 -26.25 -16.35 -6.23
C LYS A 254 -25.06 -15.84 -7.02
N ASP A 255 -24.55 -14.66 -6.68
CA ASP A 255 -23.38 -14.06 -7.36
C ASP A 255 -22.13 -14.93 -7.19
N ARG A 256 -21.89 -15.45 -5.99
CA ARG A 256 -20.78 -16.40 -5.73
C ARG A 256 -20.95 -17.70 -6.52
N ALA A 257 -22.16 -18.24 -6.59
CA ALA A 257 -22.44 -19.45 -7.35
C ALA A 257 -22.21 -19.24 -8.85
N GLU A 258 -22.64 -18.10 -9.40
CA GLU A 258 -22.41 -17.75 -10.81
C GLU A 258 -20.92 -17.55 -11.11
N LYS A 259 -20.20 -16.82 -10.25
CA LYS A 259 -18.75 -16.64 -10.40
C LYS A 259 -18.01 -17.97 -10.39
N LEU A 260 -18.34 -18.86 -9.45
CA LEU A 260 -17.74 -20.19 -9.38
C LEU A 260 -18.07 -21.04 -10.63
N ALA A 261 -19.29 -20.94 -11.17
CA ALA A 261 -19.66 -21.63 -12.40
C ALA A 261 -18.86 -21.11 -13.61
N ARG A 262 -18.66 -19.78 -13.71
CA ARG A 262 -17.83 -19.16 -14.76
C ARG A 262 -16.36 -19.59 -14.65
N GLU A 263 -15.79 -19.55 -13.45
CA GLU A 263 -14.40 -19.98 -13.20
C GLU A 263 -14.19 -21.46 -13.55
N LYS A 264 -15.14 -22.34 -13.19
CA LYS A 264 -15.09 -23.75 -13.58
C LYS A 264 -15.15 -23.94 -15.09
N ALA A 265 -16.08 -23.26 -15.77
CA ALA A 265 -16.20 -23.35 -17.22
C ALA A 265 -14.95 -22.83 -17.95
N GLU A 266 -14.30 -21.78 -17.43
CA GLU A 266 -13.04 -21.27 -17.97
C GLU A 266 -11.89 -22.26 -17.74
N SER A 267 -11.79 -22.83 -16.54
CA SER A 267 -10.79 -23.85 -16.21
C SER A 267 -10.92 -25.08 -17.10
N GLU A 268 -12.15 -25.57 -17.32
CA GLU A 268 -12.42 -26.71 -18.22
C GLU A 268 -12.01 -26.41 -19.67
N ARG A 269 -12.25 -25.17 -20.15
CA ARG A 269 -11.79 -24.73 -21.48
C ARG A 269 -10.27 -24.70 -21.58
N GLN A 270 -9.58 -24.21 -20.56
CA GLN A 270 -8.11 -24.18 -20.52
C GLN A 270 -7.52 -25.59 -20.50
N ILE A 271 -8.08 -26.50 -19.69
CA ILE A 271 -7.66 -27.90 -19.63
C ILE A 271 -7.85 -28.58 -21.00
N THR A 272 -9.01 -28.38 -21.64
CA THR A 272 -9.31 -28.95 -22.96
C THR A 272 -8.34 -28.41 -24.02
N ALA A 273 -8.08 -27.11 -24.03
CA ALA A 273 -7.13 -26.49 -24.97
C ALA A 273 -5.70 -27.02 -24.77
N ALA A 274 -5.27 -27.15 -23.52
CA ALA A 274 -3.94 -27.71 -23.19
C ALA A 274 -3.81 -29.18 -23.61
N GLN A 275 -4.86 -29.99 -23.44
CA GLN A 275 -4.88 -31.39 -23.90
C GLN A 275 -4.75 -31.49 -25.42
N LEU A 276 -5.50 -30.67 -26.17
CA LEU A 276 -5.43 -30.64 -27.63
C LEU A 276 -4.03 -30.22 -28.12
N GLU A 277 -3.41 -29.24 -27.48
CA GLU A 277 -2.07 -28.80 -27.86
C GLU A 277 -1.00 -29.85 -27.52
N ALA A 278 -1.10 -30.49 -26.36
CA ALA A 278 -0.24 -31.61 -26.00
C ALA A 278 -0.37 -32.79 -26.98
N GLU A 279 -1.57 -33.06 -27.48
CA GLU A 279 -1.79 -34.10 -28.49
C GLU A 279 -1.16 -33.73 -29.84
N LYS A 280 -1.29 -32.48 -30.29
CA LYS A 280 -0.62 -32.00 -31.51
C LYS A 280 0.89 -32.14 -31.43
N ILE A 281 1.49 -31.67 -30.33
CA ILE A 281 2.94 -31.77 -30.11
C ILE A 281 3.39 -33.23 -30.14
N ARG A 282 2.63 -34.14 -29.52
CA ARG A 282 2.93 -35.59 -29.56
C ARG A 282 2.87 -36.15 -30.99
N ARG A 283 1.87 -35.77 -31.77
CA ARG A 283 1.73 -36.21 -33.17
C ARG A 283 2.87 -35.68 -34.04
N GLU A 284 3.23 -34.41 -33.90
CA GLU A 284 4.35 -33.79 -34.64
C GLU A 284 5.69 -34.43 -34.29
N ALA A 285 5.94 -34.69 -33.00
CA ALA A 285 7.14 -35.37 -32.55
C ALA A 285 7.24 -36.80 -33.12
N GLU A 286 6.13 -37.53 -33.18
CA GLU A 286 6.12 -38.88 -33.76
C GLU A 286 6.35 -38.86 -35.28
N VAL A 287 5.73 -37.92 -36.00
CA VAL A 287 5.99 -37.73 -37.44
C VAL A 287 7.46 -37.44 -37.70
N ARG A 288 8.07 -36.56 -36.90
CA ARG A 288 9.49 -36.24 -37.01
C ARG A 288 10.38 -37.45 -36.71
N ARG A 289 10.09 -38.20 -35.65
CA ARG A 289 10.82 -39.43 -35.29
C ARG A 289 10.80 -40.45 -36.43
N LEU A 290 9.65 -40.64 -37.06
CA LEU A 290 9.50 -41.55 -38.20
C LEU A 290 10.25 -41.05 -39.44
N ALA A 291 10.25 -39.74 -39.69
CA ALA A 291 11.00 -39.15 -40.80
C ALA A 291 12.52 -39.30 -40.59
N ASP A 292 13.02 -39.04 -39.38
CA ASP A 292 14.43 -39.18 -39.01
C ASP A 292 14.88 -40.65 -39.13
N ALA A 293 14.11 -41.60 -38.57
CA ALA A 293 14.39 -43.03 -38.68
C ALA A 293 14.43 -43.51 -40.14
N LYS A 294 13.54 -43.00 -40.99
CA LYS A 294 13.55 -43.30 -42.44
C LYS A 294 14.79 -42.71 -43.12
N GLY A 295 15.18 -41.49 -42.76
CA GLY A 295 16.40 -40.84 -43.27
C GLY A 295 17.66 -41.63 -42.92
N GLU A 296 17.78 -42.06 -41.67
CA GLU A 296 18.89 -42.90 -41.20
C GLU A 296 18.94 -44.25 -41.92
N ALA A 297 17.80 -44.94 -42.05
CA ALA A 297 17.73 -46.21 -42.77
C ALA A 297 18.13 -46.06 -44.25
N MET A 298 17.72 -44.97 -44.92
CA MET A 298 18.14 -44.68 -46.30
C MET A 298 19.65 -44.39 -46.40
N ALA A 299 20.21 -43.65 -45.45
CA ALA A 299 21.64 -43.35 -45.43
C ALA A 299 22.49 -44.62 -45.22
N GLN A 300 22.06 -45.51 -44.31
CA GLN A 300 22.70 -46.80 -44.09
C GLN A 300 22.64 -47.69 -45.34
N ALA A 301 21.45 -47.81 -45.95
CA ALA A 301 21.27 -48.61 -47.17
C ALA A 301 22.19 -48.13 -48.32
N LYS A 302 22.34 -46.80 -48.48
CA LYS A 302 23.23 -46.21 -49.48
C LYS A 302 24.71 -46.51 -49.17
N ALA A 303 25.13 -46.39 -47.90
CA ALA A 303 26.50 -46.70 -47.51
C ALA A 303 26.84 -48.19 -47.75
N GLU A 304 25.93 -49.09 -47.40
CA GLU A 304 26.08 -50.53 -47.66
C GLU A 304 26.13 -50.87 -49.15
N GLU A 305 25.38 -50.14 -49.99
CA GLU A 305 25.44 -50.32 -51.44
C GLU A 305 26.81 -49.92 -52.00
N GLU A 306 27.37 -48.80 -51.56
CA GLU A 306 28.69 -48.34 -52.01
C GLU A 306 29.82 -49.29 -51.56
N VAL A 307 29.76 -49.81 -50.33
CA VAL A 307 30.69 -50.86 -49.86
C VAL A 307 30.59 -52.11 -50.73
N ARG A 308 29.37 -52.55 -51.07
CA ARG A 308 29.14 -53.70 -51.96
C ARG A 308 29.67 -53.46 -53.37
N LYS A 309 29.52 -52.26 -53.93
CA LYS A 309 30.07 -51.88 -55.25
C LYS A 309 31.60 -51.93 -55.23
N ALA A 310 32.23 -51.31 -54.23
CA ALA A 310 33.69 -51.31 -54.08
C ALA A 310 34.25 -52.74 -53.93
N ALA A 311 33.60 -53.59 -53.13
CA ALA A 311 33.98 -54.98 -52.97
C ALA A 311 33.89 -55.79 -54.28
N ARG A 312 32.84 -55.56 -55.09
CA ARG A 312 32.69 -56.19 -56.42
C ARG A 312 33.77 -55.75 -57.39
N GLN A 313 34.08 -54.45 -57.45
CA GLN A 313 35.14 -53.92 -58.31
C GLN A 313 36.50 -54.52 -57.93
N ARG A 314 36.82 -54.58 -56.63
CA ARG A 314 38.06 -55.20 -56.15
C ARG A 314 38.14 -56.69 -56.51
N ALA A 315 37.06 -57.43 -56.33
CA ALA A 315 37.01 -58.85 -56.68
C ALA A 315 37.17 -59.09 -58.19
N ASP A 316 36.63 -58.20 -59.05
CA ASP A 316 36.81 -58.30 -60.50
C ASP A 316 38.26 -58.01 -60.91
N LEU A 317 38.88 -56.97 -60.35
CA LEU A 317 40.29 -56.65 -60.58
C LEU A 317 41.22 -57.78 -60.13
N GLU A 318 40.97 -58.39 -58.97
CA GLU A 318 41.74 -59.56 -58.52
C GLU A 318 41.58 -60.74 -59.48
N ARG A 319 40.36 -61.01 -59.98
CA ARG A 319 40.14 -62.08 -60.97
C ARG A 319 40.92 -61.82 -62.26
N ARG A 320 40.89 -60.60 -62.77
CA ARG A 320 41.66 -60.20 -63.96
C ARG A 320 43.17 -60.31 -63.73
N TYR A 321 43.65 -59.91 -62.55
CA TYR A 321 45.03 -60.10 -62.14
C TYR A 321 45.46 -61.56 -62.18
N GLN A 322 44.67 -62.46 -61.57
CA GLN A 322 44.97 -63.90 -61.57
C GLN A 322 44.98 -64.48 -62.99
N ALA A 323 44.04 -64.09 -63.84
CA ALA A 323 43.99 -64.52 -65.23
C ALA A 323 45.19 -64.02 -66.05
N ALA A 324 45.62 -62.78 -65.82
CA ALA A 324 46.75 -62.16 -66.52
C ALA A 324 48.11 -62.49 -65.89
N LEU A 325 48.19 -63.28 -64.82
CA LEU A 325 49.42 -63.48 -64.05
C LEU A 325 50.61 -64.00 -64.90
N PRO A 326 50.45 -64.99 -65.79
CA PRO A 326 51.56 -65.43 -66.65
C PRO A 326 52.03 -64.32 -67.60
N GLU A 327 51.08 -63.54 -68.12
CA GLU A 327 51.33 -62.41 -69.01
C GLU A 327 52.06 -61.28 -68.27
N ILE A 328 51.64 -60.96 -67.04
CA ILE A 328 52.27 -59.99 -66.14
C ILE A 328 53.71 -60.41 -65.84
N GLN A 329 53.95 -61.66 -65.44
CA GLN A 329 55.29 -62.16 -65.13
C GLN A 329 56.23 -62.07 -66.34
N SER A 330 55.69 -62.31 -67.53
CA SER A 330 56.45 -62.33 -68.77
C SER A 330 56.72 -60.94 -69.34
N LEU A 331 55.68 -60.14 -69.56
CA LEU A 331 55.76 -58.80 -70.17
C LEU A 331 56.19 -57.72 -69.18
N LEU A 332 55.80 -57.82 -67.91
CA LEU A 332 56.10 -56.78 -66.92
C LEU A 332 57.37 -57.05 -66.11
N SER A 333 58.14 -58.08 -66.45
CA SER A 333 59.45 -58.39 -65.85
C SER A 333 60.33 -57.15 -65.59
N PRO A 334 60.53 -56.24 -66.55
CA PRO A 334 61.36 -55.05 -66.33
C PRO A 334 60.75 -53.99 -65.41
N PHE A 335 59.49 -54.13 -64.98
CA PHE A 335 58.86 -53.23 -64.00
C PHE A 335 58.75 -53.87 -62.62
N ILE A 336 58.46 -55.18 -62.57
CA ILE A 336 58.17 -55.91 -61.32
C ILE A 336 59.41 -56.53 -60.66
N THR A 337 60.56 -56.50 -61.34
CA THR A 337 61.83 -56.99 -60.81
C THR A 337 62.59 -55.87 -60.10
N ASP A 338 63.31 -56.22 -59.04
CA ASP A 338 64.12 -55.28 -58.28
C ASP A 338 65.30 -54.77 -59.12
N GLY A 339 65.41 -53.44 -59.22
CA GLY A 339 66.52 -52.75 -59.90
C GLY A 339 66.83 -51.40 -59.25
N PHE A 340 67.91 -50.75 -59.70
CA PHE A 340 68.44 -49.49 -59.17
C PHE A 340 67.87 -48.26 -59.88
N THR A 341 67.16 -48.44 -60.98
CA THR A 341 66.61 -47.34 -61.78
C THR A 341 65.12 -47.14 -61.57
N GLN A 342 64.63 -45.91 -61.72
CA GLN A 342 63.20 -45.58 -61.65
C GLN A 342 62.81 -44.74 -62.87
N PRO A 343 61.52 -44.72 -63.25
CA PRO A 343 61.03 -43.80 -64.26
C PRO A 343 61.31 -42.35 -63.83
N GLY A 344 62.09 -41.64 -64.64
CA GLY A 344 62.29 -40.19 -64.57
C GLY A 344 61.38 -39.47 -65.56
N ARG A 345 61.71 -38.23 -65.94
CA ARG A 345 60.85 -37.43 -66.84
C ARG A 345 60.74 -37.98 -68.26
N ASN A 346 61.83 -38.53 -68.81
CA ASN A 346 61.89 -38.97 -70.21
C ASN A 346 62.60 -40.32 -70.41
N TYR A 347 63.19 -40.89 -69.35
CA TYR A 347 63.95 -42.14 -69.38
C TYR A 347 64.05 -42.72 -67.96
N PHE A 348 64.47 -43.97 -67.83
CA PHE A 348 64.83 -44.52 -66.52
C PHE A 348 66.16 -43.94 -66.06
N GLU A 349 66.20 -43.44 -64.84
CA GLU A 349 67.40 -42.88 -64.23
C GLU A 349 67.77 -43.65 -62.97
N LYS A 350 69.07 -43.69 -62.63
CA LYS A 350 69.54 -44.29 -61.39
C LYS A 350 69.12 -43.42 -60.21
N ALA A 351 67.93 -43.70 -59.69
CA ALA A 351 67.29 -42.89 -58.66
C ALA A 351 67.55 -43.41 -57.24
N THR A 352 68.10 -44.61 -57.07
CA THR A 352 68.18 -45.28 -55.76
C THR A 352 69.43 -46.14 -55.60
N THR A 353 69.95 -46.21 -54.36
CA THR A 353 71.04 -47.10 -53.93
C THR A 353 70.56 -48.49 -53.53
N LYS A 354 69.26 -48.67 -53.30
CA LYS A 354 68.60 -49.94 -52.97
C LYS A 354 67.87 -50.47 -54.20
N LYS A 355 67.96 -51.77 -54.46
CA LYS A 355 67.13 -52.38 -55.49
C LYS A 355 65.66 -52.36 -55.06
N MET A 356 64.79 -51.87 -55.92
CA MET A 356 63.35 -51.82 -55.69
C MET A 356 62.60 -51.98 -57.02
N LYS A 357 61.33 -52.34 -56.93
CA LYS A 357 60.44 -52.43 -58.08
C LYS A 357 60.10 -51.03 -58.59
N VAL A 358 59.56 -50.94 -59.79
CA VAL A 358 59.18 -49.65 -60.36
C VAL A 358 57.97 -49.09 -59.60
N SER A 359 57.99 -47.79 -59.28
CA SER A 359 56.86 -47.10 -58.66
C SER A 359 55.74 -46.84 -59.67
N LEU A 360 54.52 -47.23 -59.32
CA LEU A 360 53.32 -46.95 -60.10
C LEU A 360 53.08 -45.44 -60.19
N GLY A 361 53.18 -44.72 -59.06
CA GLY A 361 53.06 -43.27 -59.05
C GLY A 361 54.05 -42.57 -59.96
N ARG A 362 55.29 -43.06 -60.09
CA ARG A 362 56.28 -42.53 -61.04
C ARG A 362 55.96 -42.85 -62.49
N LEU A 363 55.45 -44.05 -62.78
CA LEU A 363 54.97 -44.41 -64.11
C LEU A 363 53.79 -43.51 -64.56
N GLN A 364 52.85 -43.25 -63.65
CA GLN A 364 51.72 -42.35 -63.90
C GLN A 364 52.20 -40.90 -64.06
N GLY A 365 52.98 -40.38 -63.10
CA GLY A 365 53.46 -39.00 -63.09
C GLY A 365 54.42 -38.64 -64.23
N GLY A 366 55.16 -39.62 -64.77
CA GLY A 366 56.03 -39.43 -65.94
C GLY A 366 55.30 -39.53 -67.29
N GLY A 367 54.00 -39.82 -67.28
CA GLY A 367 53.20 -40.02 -68.50
C GLY A 367 53.53 -41.32 -69.25
N PHE A 368 54.13 -42.31 -68.57
CA PHE A 368 54.40 -43.63 -69.16
C PHE A 368 53.14 -44.46 -69.32
N LEU A 369 52.08 -44.13 -68.56
CA LEU A 369 50.79 -44.81 -68.55
C LEU A 369 49.66 -43.98 -69.19
N GLU A 370 50.00 -42.95 -69.98
CA GLU A 370 49.02 -42.23 -70.80
C GLU A 370 48.54 -43.14 -71.94
N ASP A 371 47.23 -43.10 -72.23
CA ASP A 371 46.58 -43.88 -73.29
C ASP A 371 46.88 -43.36 -74.71
N THR A 372 48.17 -43.22 -75.00
CA THR A 372 48.64 -42.62 -76.26
C THR A 372 49.83 -43.43 -76.79
N PRO A 373 50.03 -43.46 -78.12
CA PRO A 373 51.23 -44.05 -78.70
C PRO A 373 52.53 -43.47 -78.11
N GLN A 374 52.51 -42.19 -77.72
CA GLN A 374 53.64 -41.54 -77.06
C GLN A 374 53.91 -42.09 -75.65
N GLY A 375 52.86 -42.44 -74.89
CA GLY A 375 52.99 -43.12 -73.59
C GLY A 375 53.63 -44.50 -73.74
N VAL A 376 53.15 -45.29 -74.71
CA VAL A 376 53.72 -46.61 -75.05
C VAL A 376 55.18 -46.49 -75.48
N TYR A 377 55.47 -45.51 -76.34
CA TYR A 377 56.84 -45.20 -76.75
C TYR A 377 57.74 -44.87 -75.57
N LYS A 378 57.31 -43.97 -74.67
CA LYS A 378 58.08 -43.62 -73.46
C LYS A 378 58.33 -44.84 -72.60
N LEU A 379 57.32 -45.70 -72.43
CA LEU A 379 57.41 -46.93 -71.65
C LEU A 379 58.50 -47.86 -72.21
N VAL A 380 58.55 -48.01 -73.53
CA VAL A 380 59.54 -48.86 -74.21
C VAL A 380 60.93 -48.24 -74.23
N ALA A 381 61.05 -46.96 -74.61
CA ALA A 381 62.33 -46.28 -74.73
C ALA A 381 63.07 -46.25 -73.39
N ALA A 382 62.32 -46.26 -72.28
CA ALA A 382 62.87 -46.27 -70.94
C ALA A 382 63.44 -47.65 -70.53
N VAL A 383 62.89 -48.74 -71.07
CA VAL A 383 63.18 -50.12 -70.67
C VAL A 383 64.10 -50.85 -71.66
N VAL A 384 63.96 -50.63 -72.97
CA VAL A 384 64.79 -51.31 -73.97
C VAL A 384 66.28 -51.06 -73.73
N PRO A 385 67.15 -52.09 -73.94
CA PRO A 385 68.59 -52.07 -73.69
C PRO A 385 69.25 -50.72 -73.96
N ASN A 386 69.34 -49.95 -72.89
CA ASN A 386 70.05 -48.69 -72.81
C ASN A 386 71.02 -48.83 -71.63
N LYS A 387 71.96 -47.89 -71.47
CA LYS A 387 72.92 -47.97 -70.36
C LYS A 387 72.27 -47.84 -68.96
N ALA A 388 70.96 -47.60 -68.89
CA ALA A 388 70.23 -47.33 -67.65
C ALA A 388 69.35 -48.50 -67.18
N ASN A 389 68.72 -49.29 -68.05
CA ASN A 389 67.89 -50.41 -67.58
C ASN A 389 68.77 -51.58 -67.10
N ASP A 390 68.65 -51.88 -65.80
CA ASP A 390 69.36 -52.94 -65.11
C ASP A 390 68.49 -54.18 -64.83
N ARG A 391 67.27 -54.22 -65.39
CA ARG A 391 66.29 -55.29 -65.15
C ARG A 391 66.14 -56.23 -66.35
N PRO A 392 65.85 -57.52 -66.11
CA PRO A 392 65.55 -58.46 -67.18
C PRO A 392 64.27 -58.05 -67.91
N LEU A 393 64.32 -58.09 -69.24
CA LEU A 393 63.19 -57.70 -70.10
C LEU A 393 62.09 -58.77 -70.17
N GLY A 394 62.41 -60.03 -69.87
CA GLY A 394 61.45 -61.13 -70.09
C GLY A 394 61.01 -61.20 -71.55
N SER A 395 59.69 -61.17 -71.78
CA SER A 395 59.11 -61.06 -73.13
C SER A 395 58.78 -59.62 -73.55
N PHE A 396 59.17 -58.61 -72.75
CA PHE A 396 59.08 -57.21 -73.18
C PHE A 396 59.99 -56.97 -74.40
N PRO A 397 59.60 -56.08 -75.34
CA PRO A 397 60.40 -55.83 -76.54
C PRO A 397 61.86 -55.49 -76.24
N GLN A 398 62.78 -56.07 -77.01
CA GLN A 398 64.24 -55.85 -76.85
C GLN A 398 64.77 -54.73 -77.75
N THR A 399 64.01 -54.36 -78.79
CA THR A 399 64.35 -53.31 -79.74
C THR A 399 63.11 -52.46 -79.98
N TRP A 400 63.30 -51.22 -80.41
CA TRP A 400 62.22 -50.33 -80.83
C TRP A 400 62.69 -49.46 -81.99
N SER A 401 61.74 -48.88 -82.70
CA SER A 401 61.96 -47.92 -83.79
C SER A 401 60.96 -46.76 -83.64
N ASN A 402 61.12 -45.71 -84.46
CA ASN A 402 60.16 -44.61 -84.49
C ASN A 402 58.83 -44.95 -85.23
N ASN A 403 58.69 -46.18 -85.73
CA ASN A 403 57.48 -46.63 -86.42
C ASN A 403 56.58 -47.43 -85.48
N TYR A 404 55.39 -46.89 -85.17
CA TYR A 404 54.41 -47.52 -84.29
C TYR A 404 53.76 -48.78 -84.88
N SER A 405 53.95 -49.04 -86.17
CA SER A 405 53.46 -50.25 -86.84
C SER A 405 54.40 -51.45 -86.68
N ASP A 406 55.54 -51.28 -86.02
CA ASP A 406 56.53 -52.34 -85.87
C ASP A 406 56.13 -53.36 -84.79
N PRO A 407 56.62 -54.62 -84.85
CA PRO A 407 56.22 -55.70 -83.95
C PRO A 407 56.45 -55.45 -82.45
N TRP A 408 57.26 -54.45 -82.08
CA TRP A 408 57.53 -54.08 -80.69
C TRP A 408 56.35 -53.35 -80.03
N PHE A 409 55.51 -52.64 -80.81
CA PHE A 409 54.51 -51.73 -80.26
C PHE A 409 53.36 -52.46 -79.55
N ALA A 410 52.85 -53.55 -80.13
CA ALA A 410 51.72 -54.27 -79.55
C ALA A 410 52.02 -54.92 -78.17
N PRO A 411 53.14 -55.63 -77.96
CA PRO A 411 53.50 -56.14 -76.62
C PRO A 411 53.72 -55.02 -75.59
N ALA A 412 54.26 -53.87 -76.02
CA ALA A 412 54.47 -52.72 -75.17
C ALA A 412 53.18 -52.02 -74.77
N GLN A 413 52.26 -51.86 -75.72
CA GLN A 413 50.92 -51.35 -75.48
C GLN A 413 50.19 -52.26 -74.50
N ARG A 414 50.29 -53.58 -74.69
CA ARG A 414 49.70 -54.55 -73.78
C ARG A 414 50.28 -54.48 -72.37
N ALA A 415 51.60 -54.31 -72.25
CA ALA A 415 52.25 -54.06 -70.97
C ALA A 415 51.75 -52.77 -70.31
N GLN A 416 51.55 -51.69 -71.08
CA GLN A 416 51.00 -50.44 -70.59
C GLN A 416 49.57 -50.58 -70.09
N GLU A 417 48.72 -51.31 -70.83
CA GLU A 417 47.35 -51.64 -70.43
C GLU A 417 47.32 -52.40 -69.10
N LEU A 418 48.15 -53.45 -68.96
CA LEU A 418 48.25 -54.22 -67.72
C LEU A 418 48.69 -53.34 -66.53
N LEU A 419 49.66 -52.45 -66.73
CA LEU A 419 50.12 -51.52 -65.69
C LEU A 419 49.06 -50.48 -65.33
N ARG A 420 48.21 -50.05 -66.26
CA ARG A 420 47.11 -49.11 -66.02
C ARG A 420 45.94 -49.76 -65.30
N GLU A 421 45.52 -50.91 -65.79
CA GLU A 421 44.34 -51.64 -65.29
C GLU A 421 44.63 -52.30 -63.94
N LEU A 422 45.76 -52.99 -63.84
CA LEU A 422 46.11 -53.82 -62.68
C LEU A 422 47.16 -53.16 -61.78
N GLY A 423 47.67 -51.98 -62.14
CA GLY A 423 48.68 -51.24 -61.35
C GLY A 423 48.38 -51.19 -59.85
N PRO A 424 47.18 -50.77 -59.41
CA PRO A 424 46.85 -50.73 -57.99
C PRO A 424 46.93 -52.12 -57.32
N VAL A 425 46.43 -53.16 -57.97
CA VAL A 425 46.53 -54.55 -57.47
C VAL A 425 47.99 -55.00 -57.43
N LEU A 426 48.80 -54.63 -58.43
CA LEU A 426 50.23 -54.94 -58.45
C LEU A 426 50.97 -54.27 -57.28
N VAL A 427 50.60 -53.06 -56.87
CA VAL A 427 51.12 -52.41 -55.66
C VAL A 427 50.68 -53.17 -54.41
N GLU A 428 49.39 -53.53 -54.29
CA GLU A 428 48.88 -54.32 -53.15
C GLU A 428 49.59 -55.68 -53.01
N LYS A 429 49.92 -56.32 -54.13
CA LYS A 429 50.66 -57.60 -54.16
C LYS A 429 52.18 -57.42 -54.02
N GLY A 430 52.67 -56.19 -53.86
CA GLY A 430 54.10 -55.87 -53.75
C GLY A 430 54.89 -56.19 -55.03
N LEU A 431 54.25 -56.17 -56.20
CA LEU A 431 54.86 -56.31 -57.52
C LEU A 431 55.22 -54.96 -58.16
N LEU A 432 54.68 -53.86 -57.65
CA LEU A 432 55.14 -52.51 -57.92
C LEU A 432 55.29 -51.76 -56.59
N GLU A 433 56.06 -50.69 -56.60
CA GLU A 433 56.08 -49.73 -55.49
C GLU A 433 54.92 -48.74 -55.65
N PRO A 434 54.36 -48.19 -54.57
CA PRO A 434 53.29 -47.19 -54.66
C PRO A 434 53.67 -45.95 -55.48
#